data_AF-A0A0F8WPK5-F1
#
_entry.id   AF-A0A0F8WPK5-F1
#
_cell.length_a   1.000
_cell.length_b   1.000
_cell.length_c   1.000
_cell.angle_alpha   90.00
_cell.angle_beta   90.00
_cell.angle_gamma   90.00
#
_symmetry.space_group_name_H-M   'P 1'
#
loop_
_entity.id
_entity.type
_entity.pdbx_description
1 polymer ?
#
loop_
_entity_poly.entity_id
_entity_poly.type
_entity_poly.pdbx_seq_one_letter_code
_entity_poly.pdbx_strand_id
1 'polypeptide(L)'
;MRKKPPVPTKIVSGGQIGVDRAAGAPALAVGGTALYIKALSQGLFEGPGADADVRAALKERAQREGLAALHAELAKADPEAGERIHPNDEKRIVRALEVYELTGQSISELQQQWRTGPKRYDCVFIGLRRDREDASRRINARVKRMMELGLRDEVAALLA
;
A
#
# COMPACT_ATOMS: atom_id res chain seq x y z
N MET A 1 12.86 32.47 40.20
CA MET A 1 12.45 32.37 38.78
C MET A 1 13.12 31.15 38.15
N ARG A 2 12.42 30.01 38.03
CA ARG A 2 12.95 28.82 37.36
C ARG A 2 12.65 28.92 35.85
N LYS A 3 13.69 29.00 35.02
CA LYS A 3 13.57 28.96 33.56
C LYS A 3 13.01 27.60 33.13
N LYS A 4 11.90 27.59 32.38
CA LYS A 4 11.32 26.40 31.75
C LYS A 4 12.29 25.90 30.65
N PRO A 5 12.58 24.60 30.53
CA PRO A 5 13.44 24.10 29.46
C PRO A 5 12.69 24.13 28.12
N PRO A 6 13.41 24.16 26.97
CA PRO A 6 12.79 24.28 25.67
C PRO A 6 12.00 23.01 25.33
N VAL A 7 10.81 23.19 24.77
CA VAL A 7 9.97 22.11 24.27
C VAL A 7 10.62 21.56 23.00
N PRO A 8 10.90 20.25 22.88
CA PRO A 8 11.38 19.72 21.61
C PRO A 8 10.22 19.66 20.63
N THR A 9 10.27 20.52 19.61
CA THR A 9 9.44 20.45 18.42
C THR A 9 9.75 19.15 17.68
N LYS A 10 8.96 18.10 17.92
CA LYS A 10 9.02 16.89 17.08
C LYS A 10 8.14 17.10 15.86
N ILE A 11 8.78 17.47 14.74
CA ILE A 11 8.24 17.17 13.41
C ILE A 11 8.39 15.65 13.25
N VAL A 12 7.29 14.91 13.37
CA VAL A 12 7.28 13.45 13.20
C VAL A 12 7.02 13.14 11.73
N SER A 13 8.09 13.02 10.94
CA SER A 13 8.04 12.33 9.64
C SER A 13 8.43 10.86 9.86
N GLY A 14 7.52 9.95 9.51
CA GLY A 14 7.71 8.49 9.62
C GLY A 14 6.98 7.91 10.82
N GLY A 15 5.82 7.30 10.56
CA GLY A 15 5.02 6.62 11.58
C GLY A 15 5.80 5.50 12.27
N GLN A 16 6.33 5.80 13.45
CA GLN A 16 6.85 4.79 14.37
C GLN A 16 5.65 4.12 15.04
N ILE A 17 5.66 2.78 15.16
CA ILE A 17 4.76 2.14 16.13
C ILE A 17 5.18 2.66 17.51
N GLY A 18 4.34 3.47 18.13
CA GLY A 18 4.42 3.81 19.55
C GLY A 18 4.00 2.61 20.37
N VAL A 19 4.75 1.51 20.27
CA VAL A 19 4.63 0.44 21.26
C VAL A 19 5.30 1.01 22.51
N ASP A 20 4.53 1.16 23.57
CA ASP A 20 5.08 1.47 24.88
C ASP A 20 6.09 0.37 25.23
N ARG A 21 7.37 0.63 24.95
CA ARG A 21 8.48 -0.28 25.26
C ARG A 21 8.69 -0.41 26.77
N ALA A 22 7.91 0.30 27.60
CA ALA A 22 8.02 0.29 29.05
C ALA A 22 7.90 -1.10 29.68
N ALA A 23 7.33 -2.10 28.99
CA ALA A 23 7.19 -3.46 29.52
C ALA A 23 8.16 -4.51 28.93
N GLY A 24 9.01 -4.17 27.95
CA GLY A 24 9.96 -5.11 27.34
C GLY A 24 9.34 -6.27 26.53
N ALA A 25 8.01 -6.32 26.36
CA ALA A 25 7.32 -7.36 25.61
C ALA A 25 7.40 -7.15 24.08
N PRO A 26 7.55 -8.22 23.28
CA PRO A 26 7.56 -8.11 21.82
C PRO A 26 6.17 -7.72 21.27
N ALA A 27 6.14 -6.87 20.25
CA ALA A 27 4.91 -6.50 19.57
C ALA A 27 4.45 -7.60 18.61
N LEU A 28 3.15 -7.94 18.64
CA LEU A 28 2.53 -8.90 17.73
C LEU A 28 1.58 -8.20 16.77
N ALA A 29 1.97 -8.11 15.49
CA ALA A 29 1.10 -7.63 14.42
C ALA A 29 0.37 -8.81 13.74
N VAL A 30 -0.96 -8.76 13.69
CA VAL A 30 -1.81 -9.82 13.11
C VAL A 30 -2.71 -9.25 12.03
N GLY A 31 -2.77 -9.91 10.88
CA GLY A 31 -3.67 -9.51 9.79
C GLY A 31 -3.41 -10.27 8.49
N GLY A 32 -4.32 -10.11 7.53
CA GLY A 32 -4.22 -10.72 6.19
C GLY A 32 -3.65 -9.79 5.11
N THR A 33 -3.46 -8.50 5.40
CA THR A 33 -3.04 -7.51 4.41
C THR A 33 -1.52 -7.54 4.24
N ALA A 34 -1.03 -8.44 3.38
CA ALA A 34 0.40 -8.66 3.17
C ALA A 34 1.18 -7.37 2.83
N LEU A 35 0.58 -6.45 2.07
CA LEU A 35 1.17 -5.14 1.75
C LEU A 35 1.49 -4.33 3.02
N TYR A 36 0.58 -4.32 4.01
CA TYR A 36 0.76 -3.54 5.24
C TYR A 36 1.81 -4.17 6.14
N ILE A 37 1.85 -5.51 6.21
CA ILE A 37 2.90 -6.24 6.90
C ILE A 37 4.28 -5.96 6.27
N LYS A 38 4.34 -5.89 4.93
CA LYS A 38 5.56 -5.53 4.21
C LYS A 38 5.95 -4.07 4.46
N ALA A 39 4.99 -3.15 4.40
CA ALA A 39 5.22 -1.73 4.71
C ALA A 39 5.74 -1.54 6.14
N LEU A 40 5.19 -2.28 7.10
CA LEU A 40 5.60 -2.21 8.49
C LEU A 40 7.04 -2.69 8.70
N SER A 41 7.40 -3.80 8.08
CA SER A 41 8.70 -4.45 8.28
C SER A 41 9.82 -3.87 7.41
N GLN A 42 9.51 -3.39 6.20
CA GLN A 42 10.48 -2.99 5.18
C GLN A 42 10.29 -1.53 4.71
N GLY A 43 9.32 -0.81 5.27
CA GLY A 43 8.95 0.52 4.79
C GLY A 43 8.07 0.48 3.54
N LEU A 44 7.50 1.64 3.23
CA LEU A 44 6.73 1.87 2.03
C LEU A 44 7.50 2.82 1.11
N PHE A 45 7.11 2.86 -0.15
CA PHE A 45 7.63 3.82 -1.11
C PHE A 45 7.32 5.25 -0.65
N GLU A 46 8.37 6.04 -0.36
CA GLU A 46 8.28 7.46 0.01
C GLU A 46 8.44 8.34 -1.25
N GLY A 47 7.65 8.04 -2.28
CA GLY A 47 7.61 8.82 -3.51
C GLY A 47 6.77 10.10 -3.38
N PRO A 48 6.57 10.85 -4.48
CA PRO A 48 5.67 11.99 -4.49
C PRO A 48 4.28 11.56 -4.02
N GLY A 49 3.56 12.50 -3.42
CA GLY A 49 2.15 12.31 -3.08
C GLY A 49 1.32 11.92 -4.29
N ALA A 50 0.06 11.56 -4.05
CA ALA A 50 -0.91 11.52 -5.13
C ALA A 50 -1.21 12.95 -5.58
N ASP A 51 -1.14 13.22 -6.87
CA ASP A 51 -1.59 14.48 -7.46
C ASP A 51 -2.91 14.24 -8.20
N ALA A 52 -3.96 14.94 -7.76
CA ALA A 52 -5.31 14.70 -8.25
C ALA A 52 -5.47 15.12 -9.71
N ASP A 53 -4.82 16.22 -10.12
CA ASP A 53 -4.95 16.80 -11.44
C ASP A 53 -4.18 15.96 -12.47
N VAL A 54 -2.95 15.56 -12.13
CA VAL A 54 -2.15 14.63 -12.94
C VAL A 54 -2.89 13.30 -13.13
N ARG A 55 -3.48 12.74 -12.06
CA ARG A 55 -4.28 11.51 -12.18
C ARG A 55 -5.51 11.68 -13.03
N ALA A 56 -6.21 12.80 -12.91
CA ALA A 56 -7.38 13.07 -13.72
C ALA A 56 -7.00 13.14 -15.21
N ALA A 57 -5.94 13.88 -15.54
CA ALA A 57 -5.43 14.00 -16.90
C ALA A 57 -5.01 12.64 -17.47
N LEU A 58 -4.24 11.84 -16.73
CA LEU A 58 -3.82 10.51 -17.14
C LEU A 58 -5.00 9.55 -17.36
N LYS A 59 -6.03 9.62 -16.52
CA LYS A 59 -7.25 8.82 -16.71
C LYS A 59 -8.06 9.25 -17.92
N GLU A 60 -8.15 10.55 -18.17
CA GLU A 60 -8.81 11.06 -19.37
C GLU A 60 -8.06 10.60 -20.64
N ARG A 61 -6.72 10.67 -20.62
CA ARG A 61 -5.87 10.09 -21.68
C ARG A 61 -6.11 8.60 -21.84
N ALA A 62 -6.20 7.84 -20.76
CA ALA A 62 -6.51 6.40 -20.81
C ALA A 62 -7.85 6.11 -21.49
N GLN A 63 -8.86 6.96 -21.30
CA GLN A 63 -10.16 6.83 -21.95
C GLN A 63 -10.12 7.20 -23.43
N ARG A 64 -9.36 8.23 -23.79
CA ARG A 64 -9.28 8.75 -25.17
C ARG A 64 -8.34 7.96 -26.07
N GLU A 65 -7.16 7.61 -25.55
CA GLU A 65 -6.05 6.99 -26.28
C GLU A 65 -5.99 5.47 -26.05
N GLY A 66 -6.62 4.99 -24.97
CA GLY A 66 -6.59 3.59 -24.54
C GLY A 66 -5.41 3.26 -23.63
N LEU A 67 -5.61 2.27 -22.75
CA LEU A 67 -4.57 1.85 -21.80
C LEU A 67 -3.31 1.29 -22.47
N ALA A 68 -3.44 0.66 -23.63
CA ALA A 68 -2.29 0.15 -24.37
C ALA A 68 -1.33 1.27 -24.82
N ALA A 69 -1.85 2.45 -25.16
CA ALA A 69 -1.03 3.60 -25.53
C ALA A 69 -0.23 4.11 -24.32
N LEU A 70 -0.89 4.27 -23.17
CA LEU A 70 -0.23 4.68 -21.92
C LEU A 70 0.77 3.63 -21.44
N HIS A 71 0.47 2.34 -21.60
CA HIS A 71 1.41 1.27 -21.26
C HIS A 71 2.66 1.33 -22.16
N ALA A 72 2.50 1.60 -23.45
CA ALA A 72 3.64 1.77 -24.35
C ALA A 72 4.48 3.03 -24.02
N GLU A 73 3.85 4.11 -23.58
CA GLU A 73 4.54 5.29 -23.05
C GLU A 73 5.32 4.96 -21.78
N LEU A 74 4.67 4.26 -20.84
CA LEU A 74 5.31 3.77 -19.62
C LEU A 74 6.53 2.91 -19.96
N ALA A 75 6.42 1.98 -20.89
CA ALA A 75 7.54 1.10 -21.27
C ALA A 75 8.73 1.86 -21.90
N LYS A 76 8.50 3.04 -22.47
CA LYS A 76 9.58 3.91 -22.97
C LYS A 76 10.25 4.70 -21.84
N ALA A 77 9.47 5.20 -20.88
CA ALA A 77 9.98 5.98 -19.74
C ALA A 77 10.60 5.10 -18.64
N ASP A 78 10.05 3.90 -18.43
CA ASP A 78 10.42 2.92 -17.42
C ASP A 78 10.25 1.50 -17.98
N PRO A 79 11.26 0.97 -18.70
CA PRO A 79 11.19 -0.36 -19.30
C PRO A 79 10.92 -1.48 -18.28
N GLU A 80 11.49 -1.37 -17.08
CA GLU A 80 11.31 -2.35 -16.01
C GLU A 80 9.85 -2.39 -15.51
N ALA A 81 9.23 -1.22 -15.31
CA ALA A 81 7.82 -1.14 -14.95
C ALA A 81 6.92 -1.58 -16.12
N GLY A 82 7.28 -1.24 -17.36
CA GLY A 82 6.58 -1.66 -18.57
C GLY A 82 6.48 -3.18 -18.72
N GLU A 83 7.55 -3.91 -18.40
CA GLU A 83 7.55 -5.38 -18.40
C GLU A 83 6.73 -5.97 -17.24
N ARG A 84 6.82 -5.35 -16.05
CA ARG A 84 6.21 -5.87 -14.82
C ARG A 84 4.72 -5.57 -14.69
N ILE A 85 4.26 -4.44 -15.21
CA ILE A 85 2.88 -3.96 -15.08
C ILE A 85 2.08 -4.46 -16.29
N HIS A 86 0.98 -5.15 -16.01
CA HIS A 86 0.10 -5.65 -17.07
C HIS A 86 -0.55 -4.47 -17.81
N PRO A 87 -0.70 -4.50 -19.15
CA PRO A 87 -1.32 -3.42 -19.93
C PRO A 87 -2.75 -3.03 -19.52
N ASN A 88 -3.45 -3.90 -18.79
CA ASN A 88 -4.81 -3.67 -18.30
C ASN A 88 -4.85 -3.17 -16.84
N ASP A 89 -3.71 -3.00 -16.18
CA ASP A 89 -3.64 -2.50 -14.80
C ASP A 89 -3.56 -0.97 -14.80
N GLU A 90 -4.68 -0.33 -15.12
CA GLU A 90 -4.82 1.14 -15.17
C GLU A 90 -4.24 1.80 -13.92
N LYS A 91 -4.53 1.26 -12.73
CA LYS A 91 -4.09 1.85 -11.46
C LYS A 91 -2.57 1.90 -11.36
N ARG A 92 -1.87 0.84 -11.77
CA ARG A 92 -0.41 0.79 -11.73
C ARG A 92 0.22 1.60 -12.86
N ILE A 93 -0.37 1.60 -14.05
CA ILE A 93 0.10 2.41 -15.19
C ILE A 93 0.01 3.90 -14.83
N VAL A 94 -1.15 4.36 -14.39
CA VAL A 94 -1.38 5.75 -13.99
C VAL A 94 -0.44 6.15 -12.85
N ARG A 95 -0.22 5.30 -11.85
CA ARG A 95 0.72 5.63 -10.76
C ARG A 95 2.17 5.72 -11.25
N ALA A 96 2.60 4.85 -12.14
CA ALA A 96 3.96 4.87 -12.66
C ALA A 96 4.22 6.13 -13.50
N LEU A 97 3.28 6.48 -14.39
CA LEU A 97 3.34 7.71 -15.19
C LEU A 97 3.21 8.96 -14.31
N GLU A 98 2.32 8.96 -13.31
CA GLU A 98 2.19 10.07 -12.33
C GLU A 98 3.53 10.35 -11.64
N VAL A 99 4.22 9.30 -11.17
CA VAL A 99 5.53 9.47 -10.52
C VAL A 99 6.55 10.04 -11.50
N TYR A 100 6.54 9.57 -12.74
CA TYR A 100 7.44 10.06 -13.78
C TYR A 100 7.16 11.52 -14.14
N GLU A 101 5.90 11.92 -14.32
CA GLU A 101 5.51 13.30 -14.61
C GLU A 101 5.87 14.27 -13.47
N LEU A 102 5.68 13.84 -12.22
CA LEU A 102 5.94 14.68 -11.05
C LEU A 102 7.43 14.84 -10.71
N THR A 103 8.26 13.85 -11.05
CA THR A 103 9.66 13.80 -10.58
C THR A 103 10.70 13.79 -11.70
N GLY A 104 10.30 13.44 -12.92
CA GLY A 104 11.20 13.14 -14.04
C GLY A 104 11.95 11.81 -13.89
N GLN A 105 11.76 11.07 -12.80
CA GLN A 105 12.41 9.79 -12.52
C GLN A 105 11.41 8.64 -12.59
N SER A 106 11.88 7.48 -13.06
CA SER A 106 11.03 6.32 -13.23
C SER A 106 10.59 5.74 -11.87
N ILE A 107 9.42 5.10 -11.81
CA ILE A 107 8.95 4.51 -10.55
C ILE A 107 9.85 3.35 -10.13
N SER A 108 10.41 2.61 -11.10
CA SER A 108 11.37 1.55 -10.82
C SER A 108 12.66 2.09 -10.21
N GLU A 109 13.18 3.24 -10.65
CA GLU A 109 14.34 3.88 -10.01
C GLU A 109 14.06 4.30 -8.57
N LEU A 110 12.90 4.91 -8.31
CA LEU A 110 12.57 5.46 -7.00
C LEU A 110 12.09 4.38 -6.01
N GLN A 111 11.38 3.35 -6.47
CA GLN A 111 10.75 2.34 -5.62
C GLN A 111 11.67 1.16 -5.27
N GLN A 112 12.77 1.44 -4.57
CA GLN A 112 13.80 0.44 -4.24
C GLN A 112 13.72 -0.11 -2.82
N GLN A 113 12.81 0.40 -1.98
CA GLN A 113 12.77 0.12 -0.54
C GLN A 113 12.61 -1.38 -0.18
N TRP A 114 12.09 -2.21 -1.08
CA TRP A 114 11.95 -3.65 -0.86
C TRP A 114 13.05 -4.51 -1.46
N ARG A 115 13.96 -3.91 -2.24
CA ARG A 115 15.15 -4.59 -2.79
C ARG A 115 16.37 -4.31 -1.93
N THR A 116 16.54 -3.07 -1.50
CA THR A 116 17.75 -2.57 -0.86
C THR A 116 17.50 -1.91 0.49
N GLY A 117 16.24 -1.74 0.89
CA GLY A 117 15.89 -1.02 2.10
C GLY A 117 16.24 -1.79 3.39
N PRO A 118 16.69 -1.08 4.44
CA PRO A 118 16.95 -1.71 5.74
C PRO A 118 15.64 -2.25 6.33
N LYS A 119 15.70 -3.42 6.95
CA LYS A 119 14.60 -3.91 7.79
C LYS A 119 14.37 -2.88 8.90
N ARG A 120 13.13 -2.40 9.07
CA ARG A 120 12.78 -1.42 10.12
C ARG A 120 12.82 -2.04 11.51
N TYR A 121 12.58 -3.34 11.59
CA TYR A 121 12.52 -4.12 12.82
C TYR A 121 13.10 -5.52 12.57
N ASP A 122 13.64 -6.13 13.62
CA ASP A 122 13.93 -7.55 13.62
C ASP A 122 12.63 -8.32 13.88
N CYS A 123 12.07 -8.92 12.82
CA CYS A 123 10.74 -9.52 12.82
C CYS A 123 10.82 -11.02 12.51
N VAL A 124 10.01 -11.80 13.22
CA VAL A 124 9.68 -13.18 12.87
C VAL A 124 8.34 -13.20 12.13
N PHE A 125 8.33 -13.74 10.91
CA PHE A 125 7.10 -13.90 10.12
C PHE A 125 6.52 -15.29 10.32
N ILE A 126 5.28 -15.35 10.81
CA ILE A 126 4.53 -16.61 10.98
C ILE A 126 3.39 -16.63 9.97
N GLY A 127 3.51 -17.50 8.96
CA GLY A 127 2.49 -17.71 7.94
C GLY A 127 1.61 -18.91 8.28
N LEU A 128 0.30 -18.71 8.45
CA LEU A 128 -0.64 -19.81 8.63
C LEU A 128 -1.09 -20.33 7.27
N ARG A 129 -0.68 -21.55 6.92
CA ARG A 129 -1.12 -22.23 5.69
C ARG A 129 -2.18 -23.27 6.02
N ARG A 130 -3.21 -23.35 5.18
CA ARG A 130 -4.23 -24.40 5.20
C ARG A 130 -4.39 -24.96 3.81
N ASP A 131 -4.96 -26.16 3.75
CA ASP A 131 -5.43 -26.73 2.49
C ASP A 131 -6.50 -25.83 1.85
N ARG A 132 -6.52 -25.80 0.51
CA ARG A 132 -7.38 -24.91 -0.27
C ARG A 132 -8.86 -25.27 -0.10
N GLU A 133 -9.20 -26.55 -0.04
CA GLU A 133 -10.57 -27.02 0.11
C GLU A 133 -11.11 -26.70 1.51
N ASP A 134 -10.32 -26.95 2.56
CA ASP A 134 -10.67 -26.55 3.93
C ASP A 134 -10.87 -25.05 4.05
N ALA A 135 -9.95 -24.24 3.50
CA ALA A 135 -10.06 -22.79 3.51
C ALA A 135 -11.35 -22.31 2.83
N SER A 136 -11.67 -22.84 1.65
CA SER A 136 -12.88 -22.52 0.90
C SER A 136 -14.15 -22.85 1.70
N ARG A 137 -14.22 -24.06 2.27
CA ARG A 137 -15.34 -24.49 3.11
C ARG A 137 -15.58 -23.55 4.29
N ARG A 138 -14.51 -23.19 5.01
CA ARG A 138 -14.60 -22.30 6.18
C ARG A 138 -14.98 -20.87 5.81
N ILE A 139 -14.48 -20.36 4.68
CA ILE A 139 -14.87 -19.04 4.16
C ILE A 139 -16.37 -19.02 3.87
N ASN A 140 -16.89 -20.03 3.15
CA ASN A 140 -18.31 -20.13 2.82
C ASN A 140 -19.19 -20.22 4.07
N ALA A 141 -18.81 -21.06 5.04
CA ALA A 141 -19.53 -21.17 6.31
C ALA A 141 -19.54 -19.83 7.08
N ARG A 142 -18.41 -19.12 7.11
CA ARG A 142 -18.31 -17.81 7.76
C ARG A 142 -19.19 -16.77 7.09
N VAL A 143 -19.22 -16.71 5.77
CA VAL A 143 -20.07 -15.77 5.03
C VAL A 143 -21.56 -16.04 5.29
N LYS A 144 -22.00 -17.31 5.26
CA LYS A 144 -23.38 -17.67 5.62
C LYS A 144 -23.75 -17.18 7.01
N ARG A 145 -22.87 -17.41 7.99
CA ARG A 145 -23.06 -16.90 9.35
C ARG A 145 -23.13 -15.37 9.43
N MET A 146 -22.30 -14.66 8.67
CA MET A 146 -22.36 -13.19 8.61
C MET A 146 -23.70 -12.71 8.04
N MET A 147 -24.26 -13.39 7.05
CA MET A 147 -25.59 -13.08 6.52
C MET A 147 -26.68 -13.28 7.57
N GLU A 148 -26.64 -14.38 8.32
CA GLU A 148 -27.55 -14.66 9.44
C GLU A 148 -27.44 -13.63 10.56
N LEU A 149 -26.25 -13.06 10.77
CA LEU A 149 -25.97 -12.00 11.74
C LEU A 149 -26.31 -10.59 11.22
N GLY A 150 -26.92 -10.45 10.05
CA GLY A 150 -27.40 -9.16 9.55
C GLY A 150 -26.37 -8.36 8.74
N LEU A 151 -25.36 -8.99 8.13
CA LEU A 151 -24.41 -8.30 7.24
C LEU A 151 -25.10 -7.44 6.17
N ARG A 152 -26.26 -7.90 5.66
CA ARG A 152 -27.05 -7.14 4.69
C ARG A 152 -27.50 -5.79 5.26
N ASP A 153 -27.99 -5.79 6.49
CA ASP A 153 -28.56 -4.61 7.13
C ASP A 153 -27.44 -3.64 7.53
N GLU A 154 -26.30 -4.16 7.98
CA GLU A 154 -25.08 -3.36 8.21
C GLU A 154 -24.65 -2.62 6.94
N VAL A 155 -24.61 -3.29 5.79
CA VAL A 155 -24.25 -2.66 4.51
C VAL A 155 -25.32 -1.67 4.06
N ALA A 156 -26.60 -1.97 4.24
CA ALA A 156 -27.68 -1.05 3.88
C ALA A 156 -27.59 0.27 4.67
N ALA A 157 -27.18 0.21 5.93
CA ALA A 157 -26.98 1.40 6.77
C ALA A 157 -25.82 2.30 6.30
N LEU A 158 -24.84 1.77 5.56
CA LEU A 158 -23.75 2.56 4.98
C LEU A 158 -24.14 3.32 3.71
N LEU A 159 -25.30 2.99 3.12
CA LEU A 159 -25.81 3.59 1.88
C LEU A 159 -26.90 4.66 2.12
N ALA A 160 -27.43 4.75 3.35
CA ALA A 160 -28.43 5.74 3.76
C ALA A 160 -27.79 7.09 4.07
#